data_AF-A0A8T5SDS6-F1
#
_entry.id   AF-A0A8T5SDS6-F1
#
_cell.length_a   1.000
_cell.length_b   1.000
_cell.length_c   1.000
_cell.angle_alpha   90.00
_cell.angle_beta   90.00
_cell.angle_gamma   90.00
#
_symmetry.space_group_name_H-M   'P 1'
#
loop_
_entity.id
_entity.type
_entity.pdbx_description
1 polymer ?
#
loop_
_entity_poly.entity_id
_entity_poly.type
_entity_poly.pdbx_seq_one_letter_code
_entity_poly.pdbx_strand_id
1 'polypeptide(L)'
;MFCQNCGSEIDQNYQICPYCGQNNRSSDIRDDKDIKIQELEQKVAELEQAIKEGSKSMDKKWPFNLFQPWFFIFPLVFVVLFFVLFMVLISIR
;
A
#
# COMPACT_ATOMS: atom_id res chain seq x y z
N MET A 1 -15.82 -36.99 23.17
CA MET A 1 -15.63 -35.52 23.06
C MET A 1 -16.33 -34.86 24.25
N PHE A 2 -16.03 -33.61 24.59
CA PHE A 2 -16.68 -32.95 25.73
C PHE A 2 -17.66 -31.88 25.26
N CYS A 3 -18.82 -31.76 25.91
CA CYS A 3 -19.79 -30.71 25.63
C CYS A 3 -19.22 -29.35 26.05
N GLN A 4 -19.18 -28.35 25.16
CA GLN A 4 -18.66 -27.02 25.47
C GLN A 4 -19.53 -26.23 26.48
N ASN A 5 -20.80 -26.61 26.62
CA ASN A 5 -21.72 -25.92 27.54
C ASN A 5 -21.64 -26.44 28.99
N CYS A 6 -21.48 -27.75 29.18
CA CYS A 6 -21.55 -28.37 30.51
C CYS A 6 -20.34 -29.22 30.90
N GLY A 7 -19.39 -29.44 29.98
CA GLY A 7 -18.17 -30.22 30.25
C GLY A 7 -18.38 -31.73 30.35
N SER A 8 -19.60 -32.24 30.16
CA SER A 8 -19.87 -33.67 30.20
C SER A 8 -19.24 -34.39 29.01
N GLU A 9 -18.78 -35.62 29.23
CA GLU A 9 -18.30 -36.48 28.16
C GLU A 9 -19.47 -37.00 27.33
N ILE A 10 -19.37 -36.84 26.01
CA ILE A 10 -20.41 -37.15 25.04
C ILE A 10 -19.79 -37.81 23.79
N ASP A 11 -20.56 -38.69 23.16
CA ASP A 11 -20.16 -39.34 21.91
C ASP A 11 -20.27 -38.38 20.73
N GLN A 12 -19.34 -38.49 19.78
CA GLN A 12 -19.28 -37.69 18.54
C GLN A 12 -20.55 -37.76 17.70
N ASN A 13 -21.35 -38.82 17.87
CA ASN A 13 -22.58 -39.02 17.10
C ASN A 13 -23.82 -38.34 17.73
N TYR A 14 -23.73 -37.84 18.97
CA TYR A 14 -24.86 -37.15 19.60
C TYR A 14 -24.99 -35.71 19.09
N GLN A 15 -26.03 -35.47 18.29
CA GLN A 15 -26.38 -34.11 17.85
C GLN A 15 -26.77 -33.22 19.03
N ILE A 16 -27.37 -33.76 20.09
CA ILE A 16 -27.80 -33.00 21.26
C ILE A 16 -27.18 -33.64 22.50
N CYS A 17 -26.60 -32.81 23.36
CA CYS A 17 -26.04 -33.25 24.63
C CYS A 17 -27.15 -33.82 25.52
N PRO A 18 -27.09 -35.10 25.93
CA PRO A 18 -28.13 -35.71 26.77
C PRO A 18 -28.14 -35.16 28.20
N TYR A 19 -27.08 -34.48 28.62
CA TYR A 19 -26.94 -33.97 29.98
C TYR A 19 -27.46 -32.53 30.15
N CYS A 20 -27.31 -31.68 29.13
CA CYS A 20 -27.70 -30.27 29.20
C CYS A 20 -28.63 -29.79 28.08
N GLY A 21 -28.88 -30.62 27.07
CA GLY A 21 -29.74 -30.28 25.94
C GLY A 21 -29.12 -29.37 24.88
N GLN A 22 -27.84 -28.99 25.01
CA GLN A 22 -27.16 -28.17 24.00
C GLN A 22 -26.91 -28.95 22.71
N ASN A 23 -27.19 -28.34 21.56
CA ASN A 23 -26.89 -28.89 20.25
C ASN A 23 -25.36 -28.90 20.02
N ASN A 24 -24.76 -30.08 19.83
CA ASN A 24 -23.33 -30.29 19.58
C ASN A 24 -22.99 -30.38 18.10
N ARG A 25 -23.85 -29.86 17.21
CA ARG A 25 -23.49 -29.71 15.79
C ARG A 25 -22.24 -28.83 15.69
N SER A 26 -21.10 -29.50 15.54
CA SER A 26 -19.78 -28.95 15.24
C SER A 26 -19.71 -28.20 13.90
N SER A 27 -20.85 -27.94 13.25
CA SER A 27 -20.98 -27.12 12.06
C SER A 27 -21.09 -25.62 12.35
N ASP A 28 -21.49 -25.20 13.56
CA ASP A 28 -21.66 -23.76 13.86
C ASP A 28 -20.30 -23.01 14.00
N ILE A 29 -19.19 -23.75 14.11
CA ILE A 29 -17.85 -23.16 14.11
C ILE A 29 -17.39 -22.80 12.68
N ARG A 30 -17.99 -23.39 11.63
CA ARG A 30 -17.69 -23.02 10.23
C ARG A 30 -18.50 -21.79 9.85
N ASP A 31 -19.79 -21.79 10.14
CA ASP A 31 -20.69 -20.72 9.70
C ASP A 31 -20.40 -19.36 10.40
N ASP A 32 -19.93 -19.31 11.66
CA ASP A 32 -19.54 -18.04 12.32
C ASP A 32 -18.13 -17.54 11.94
N LYS A 33 -17.19 -18.44 11.61
CA LYS A 33 -15.84 -18.03 11.18
C LYS A 33 -15.86 -17.50 9.75
N ASP A 34 -16.66 -18.09 8.86
CA ASP A 34 -16.73 -17.68 7.46
C ASP A 34 -17.32 -16.27 7.30
N ILE A 35 -18.28 -15.86 8.15
CA ILE A 35 -18.84 -14.50 8.15
C ILE A 35 -17.81 -13.46 8.63
N LYS A 36 -17.03 -13.78 9.67
CA LYS A 36 -15.99 -12.87 10.19
C LYS A 36 -14.83 -12.71 9.20
N ILE A 37 -14.45 -13.78 8.49
CA ILE A 37 -13.38 -13.72 7.48
C ILE A 37 -13.77 -12.76 6.34
N GLN A 38 -15.02 -12.77 5.89
CA GLN A 38 -15.50 -11.85 4.84
C GLN A 38 -15.44 -10.37 5.25
N GLU A 39 -15.80 -10.04 6.48
CA GLU A 39 -15.70 -8.66 6.99
C GLU A 39 -14.23 -8.20 7.10
N LEU A 40 -13.34 -9.09 7.53
CA LEU A 40 -11.91 -8.80 7.62
C LEU A 40 -11.29 -8.60 6.23
N GLU A 41 -11.66 -9.42 5.24
CA GLU A 41 -11.16 -9.29 3.86
C GLU A 41 -11.55 -7.95 3.22
N GLN A 42 -12.77 -7.46 3.47
CA GLN A 42 -13.18 -6.11 3.01
C GLN A 42 -12.33 -5.01 3.64
N LYS A 43 -12.07 -5.07 4.95
CA LYS A 43 -11.23 -4.09 5.65
C LYS A 43 -9.78 -4.13 5.17
N VAL A 44 -9.26 -5.30 4.80
CA VAL A 44 -7.93 -5.45 4.22
C VAL A 44 -7.87 -4.86 2.80
N ALA A 45 -8.89 -5.06 1.96
CA ALA A 45 -8.94 -4.48 0.62
C ALA A 45 -8.95 -2.94 0.62
N GLU A 46 -9.67 -2.32 1.55
CA GLU A 46 -9.68 -0.86 1.74
C GLU A 46 -8.34 -0.34 2.26
N LEU A 47 -7.75 -1.01 3.26
CA LEU A 47 -6.41 -0.67 3.77
C LEU A 47 -5.34 -0.79 2.67
N GLU A 48 -5.39 -1.85 1.85
CA GLU A 48 -4.43 -2.03 0.75
C GLU A 48 -4.52 -0.91 -0.30
N GLN A 49 -5.72 -0.41 -0.60
CA GLN A 49 -5.91 0.73 -1.51
C GLN A 49 -5.31 2.00 -0.91
N ALA A 50 -5.62 2.29 0.37
CA ALA A 50 -5.05 3.43 1.08
C ALA A 50 -3.51 3.34 1.19
N ILE A 51 -2.94 2.14 1.32
CA ILE A 51 -1.48 1.92 1.33
C ILE A 51 -0.89 2.07 -0.09
N LYS A 52 -1.57 1.63 -1.15
CA LYS A 52 -1.13 1.83 -2.56
C LYS A 52 -1.15 3.30 -2.97
N GLU A 53 -2.08 4.09 -2.44
CA GLU A 53 -2.17 5.54 -2.66
C GLU A 53 -1.24 6.31 -1.73
N GLY A 54 -1.09 5.88 -0.48
CA GLY A 54 -0.18 6.43 0.52
C GLY A 54 1.31 6.17 0.22
N SER A 55 1.66 5.00 -0.32
CA SER A 55 3.04 4.68 -0.72
C SER A 55 3.50 5.48 -1.94
N LYS A 56 2.59 5.92 -2.81
CA LYS A 56 2.92 6.85 -3.90
C LYS A 56 3.19 8.28 -3.44
N SER A 57 2.87 8.63 -2.19
CA SER A 57 3.00 10.00 -1.67
C SER A 57 4.15 10.20 -0.66
N MET A 58 4.94 9.17 -0.36
CA MET A 58 6.18 9.27 0.43
C MET A 58 7.41 8.65 -0.26
N ASP A 59 7.55 8.87 -1.57
CA ASP A 59 8.86 8.83 -2.25
C ASP A 59 9.09 10.16 -2.99
N LYS A 60 8.94 11.28 -2.27
CA LYS A 60 9.61 12.53 -2.69
C LYS A 60 11.09 12.47 -2.30
N LYS A 61 11.79 11.41 -2.71
CA LYS A 61 13.23 11.49 -2.95
C LYS A 61 13.40 12.18 -4.29
N TRP A 62 13.29 13.51 -4.25
CA TRP A 62 13.67 14.37 -5.37
C TRP A 62 15.06 13.97 -5.89
N PRO A 63 15.22 13.61 -7.17
CA PRO A 63 16.52 13.64 -7.81
C PRO A 63 16.72 15.06 -8.38
N PHE A 64 16.91 16.05 -7.50
CA PHE A 64 17.20 17.44 -7.87
C PHE A 64 18.67 17.60 -8.32
N ASN A 65 19.19 16.67 -9.13
CA ASN A 65 20.54 16.73 -9.70
C ASN A 65 20.55 16.35 -11.20
N LEU A 66 19.42 16.53 -11.89
CA LEU A 66 19.38 16.58 -13.35
C LEU A 66 18.93 17.95 -13.89
N PHE A 67 19.06 19.01 -13.09
CA PHE A 67 19.17 20.35 -13.66
C PHE A 67 20.60 20.50 -14.19
N GLN A 68 20.76 19.95 -15.38
CA GLN A 68 21.92 19.89 -16.24
C GLN A 68 22.76 21.19 -16.15
N PRO A 69 24.08 21.14 -15.90
CA PRO A 69 24.96 22.32 -15.85
C PRO A 69 25.01 23.15 -17.15
N TRP A 70 24.31 22.68 -18.18
CA TRP A 70 24.23 23.29 -19.50
C TRP A 70 23.36 24.55 -19.57
N PHE A 71 22.44 24.78 -18.63
CA PHE A 71 21.59 25.98 -18.63
C PHE A 71 22.38 27.28 -18.39
N PHE A 72 23.47 27.23 -17.61
CA PHE A 72 24.32 28.39 -17.35
C PHE A 72 25.47 28.57 -18.36
N ILE A 73 25.85 27.51 -19.07
CA ILE A 73 26.94 27.57 -20.06
C ILE A 73 26.46 28.29 -21.33
N PHE A 74 25.22 28.02 -21.77
CA PHE A 74 24.64 28.62 -22.97
C PHE A 74 24.64 30.17 -22.98
N PRO A 75 24.18 30.88 -21.92
CA PRO A 75 24.22 32.34 -21.89
C PRO A 75 25.66 32.88 -21.85
N LEU A 76 26.58 32.20 -21.17
CA LEU A 76 27.98 32.66 -21.07
C LEU A 76 28.70 32.56 -22.42
N VAL A 77 28.49 31.47 -23.17
CA VAL A 77 29.03 31.31 -24.53
C VAL A 77 28.43 32.34 -25.48
N PHE A 78 27.12 32.59 -25.39
CA PHE A 78 26.46 33.59 -26.23
C PHE A 78 26.97 35.01 -25.99
N VAL A 79 27.18 35.39 -24.72
CA VAL A 79 27.72 36.71 -24.35
C VAL A 79 29.15 36.89 -24.85
N VAL A 80 30.02 35.89 -24.69
CA VAL A 80 31.41 35.96 -25.18
C VAL A 80 31.45 36.07 -26.70
N LEU A 81 30.65 35.26 -27.41
CA LEU A 81 30.58 35.29 -28.87
C LEU A 81 30.08 36.65 -29.37
N PHE A 82 29.02 37.17 -28.77
CA PHE A 82 28.48 38.48 -29.12
C PHE A 82 29.51 39.60 -28.91
N PHE A 83 30.24 39.57 -27.80
CA PHE A 83 31.25 40.59 -27.49
C PHE A 83 32.44 40.55 -28.46
N VAL A 84 32.91 39.36 -28.83
CA VAL A 84 33.99 39.20 -29.82
C VAL A 84 33.55 39.72 -31.20
N LEU A 85 32.35 39.36 -31.66
CA LEU A 85 31.81 39.89 -32.91
C LEU A 85 31.68 41.41 -32.89
N PHE A 86 31.22 41.98 -31.77
CA PHE A 86 31.09 43.42 -31.61
C PHE A 86 32.45 44.14 -31.66
N MET A 87 33.47 43.62 -30.98
CA MET A 87 34.84 44.14 -31.03
C MET A 87 35.43 44.11 -32.45
N VAL A 88 35.18 43.02 -33.18
CA VAL A 88 35.64 42.88 -34.58
C VAL A 88 34.92 43.86 -35.50
N LEU A 89 33.60 44.03 -35.35
CA LEU A 89 32.84 45.00 -36.14
C LEU A 89 33.30 46.44 -35.90
N ILE A 90 33.63 46.80 -34.67
CA ILE A 90 34.23 48.11 -34.34
C ILE A 90 35.62 48.25 -34.95
N SER A 91 36.40 47.18 -35.03
CA SER A 91 37.75 47.24 -35.60
C SER A 91 37.75 47.35 -37.13
N ILE A 92 36.68 46.92 -37.79
CA ILE A 92 36.51 46.97 -39.26
C ILE A 92 35.88 48.29 -39.71
N ARG A 93 35.17 48.99 -38.82
CA ARG A 93 34.48 50.26 -39.11
C ARG A 93 35.33 51.46 -38.72
#